data_AF-X1QJK9-F1
#
_entry.id   AF-X1QJK9-F1
#
_cell.length_a   1.000
_cell.length_b   1.000
_cell.length_c   1.000
_cell.angle_alpha   90.00
_cell.angle_beta   90.00
_cell.angle_gamma   90.00
#
_symmetry.space_group_name_H-M   'P 1'
#
loop_
_entity.id
_entity.type
_entity.pdbx_description
1 polymer ?
#
loop_
_entity_poly.entity_id
_entity_poly.type
_entity_poly.pdbx_seq_one_letter_code
_entity_poly.pdbx_strand_id
1 'polypeptide(L)'
;MKNIILAMVISGAFAGLVGTNEIMGFKYRWRQELFTGLGFNGIAVALLGKNHPLGVVLAAILFGILNYGGAIVNIYTAGRIPRELIMVLQAVIVIFVVISDEVVKRLIRQRRKIA
;
A
#
# COMPACT_ATOMS: atom_id res chain seq x y z
N MET A 1 -21.97 -10.08 16.06
CA MET A 1 -20.77 -10.95 16.10
C MET A 1 -20.54 -11.74 14.81
N LYS A 2 -21.57 -12.38 14.22
CA LYS A 2 -21.44 -13.14 12.95
C LYS A 2 -20.70 -12.40 11.82
N ASN A 3 -21.02 -11.13 11.59
CA ASN A 3 -20.37 -10.33 10.54
C ASN A 3 -18.89 -10.02 10.84
N ILE A 4 -18.52 -9.89 12.12
CA ILE A 4 -17.12 -9.64 12.54
C ILE A 4 -16.29 -10.90 12.30
N ILE A 5 -16.83 -12.06 12.67
CA ILE A 5 -16.18 -13.36 12.44
C ILE A 5 -16.01 -13.60 10.94
N LEU A 6 -17.06 -13.36 10.14
CA LEU A 6 -16.98 -13.48 8.69
C LEU A 6 -15.92 -12.55 8.09
N ALA A 7 -15.86 -11.29 8.53
CA ALA A 7 -14.85 -10.33 8.08
C ALA A 7 -13.42 -10.77 8.45
N MET A 8 -13.21 -11.31 9.65
CA MET A 8 -11.92 -11.83 10.12
C MET A 8 -11.47 -13.07 9.33
N VAL A 9 -12.40 -13.97 9.00
CA VAL A 9 -12.11 -15.15 8.18
C VAL A 9 -11.72 -14.73 6.76
N ILE A 10 -12.47 -13.80 6.16
CA ILE A 10 -12.17 -13.30 4.82
C ILE A 10 -10.82 -12.57 4.78
N SER A 11 -10.54 -11.68 5.74
CA SER A 11 -9.25 -10.97 5.79
C SER A 11 -8.09 -11.92 6.04
N GLY A 12 -8.27 -12.94 6.88
CA GLY A 12 -7.30 -14.00 7.12
C GLY A 12 -7.02 -14.82 5.85
N ALA A 13 -8.04 -15.14 5.06
CA ALA A 13 -7.88 -15.82 3.78
C ALA A 13 -7.04 -14.99 2.80
N PHE A 14 -7.31 -13.69 2.67
CA PHE A 14 -6.50 -12.80 1.82
C PHE A 14 -5.05 -12.66 2.32
N ALA A 15 -4.84 -12.52 3.63
CA ALA A 15 -3.49 -12.47 4.22
C ALA A 15 -2.71 -13.76 3.94
N GLY A 16 -3.37 -14.92 4.03
CA GLY A 16 -2.80 -16.22 3.69
C GLY A 16 -2.42 -16.35 2.21
N LEU A 17 -3.26 -15.84 1.30
CA LEU A 17 -2.96 -15.82 -0.14
C LEU A 17 -1.72 -14.99 -0.47
N VAL A 18 -1.59 -13.81 0.16
CA VAL A 18 -0.42 -12.94 -0.02
C VAL A 18 0.86 -13.66 0.45
N GLY A 19 0.84 -14.27 1.63
CA GLY A 19 2.00 -14.99 2.15
C GLY A 19 2.38 -16.22 1.32
N THR A 20 1.39 -16.97 0.83
CA THR A 20 1.62 -18.13 -0.04
C THR A 20 2.25 -17.71 -1.38
N ASN A 21 1.77 -16.61 -1.97
CA ASN A 21 2.33 -16.08 -3.21
C ASN A 21 3.81 -15.68 -3.08
N GLU A 22 4.21 -15.07 -1.96
CA GLU A 22 5.61 -14.65 -1.75
C GLU A 22 6.56 -15.86 -1.60
N ILE A 23 6.10 -16.91 -0.89
CA ILE A 23 6.90 -18.12 -0.64
C ILE A 23 7.02 -18.97 -1.92
N MET A 24 5.90 -19.22 -2.60
CA MET A 24 5.84 -20.11 -3.77
C MET A 24 6.21 -19.41 -5.08
N GLY A 25 6.01 -18.10 -5.19
CA GLY A 25 6.17 -17.37 -6.46
C GLY A 25 7.52 -16.67 -6.62
N PHE A 26 8.08 -16.09 -5.56
CA PHE A 26 9.24 -15.20 -5.70
C PHE A 26 10.54 -15.83 -5.19
N LYS A 27 10.61 -16.19 -3.90
CA LYS A 27 11.88 -16.55 -3.27
C LYS A 27 12.13 -18.05 -3.13
N TYR A 28 11.11 -18.90 -3.36
CA TYR A 28 11.11 -20.37 -3.19
C TYR A 28 11.72 -20.88 -1.87
N ARG A 29 11.94 -19.99 -0.90
CA ARG A 29 12.69 -20.22 0.34
C ARG A 29 12.16 -19.29 1.41
N TRP A 30 11.98 -19.82 2.61
CA TRP A 30 11.68 -19.03 3.78
C TRP A 30 12.85 -18.11 4.13
N ARG A 31 12.60 -16.80 4.21
CA ARG A 31 13.56 -15.78 4.63
C ARG A 31 12.90 -14.92 5.69
N GLN A 32 13.63 -14.54 6.74
CA GLN A 32 13.08 -13.74 7.85
C GLN A 32 12.49 -12.40 7.39
N GLU A 33 12.93 -11.90 6.25
CA GLU A 33 12.50 -10.63 5.65
C GLU A 33 11.31 -10.75 4.69
N LEU A 34 10.64 -11.91 4.59
CA LEU A 34 9.54 -12.12 3.65
C LEU A 34 8.38 -11.14 3.82
N PHE A 35 8.05 -10.79 5.06
CA PHE A 35 6.93 -9.88 5.36
C PHE A 35 7.36 -8.44 5.66
N THR A 36 8.67 -8.16 5.62
CA THR A 36 9.20 -6.84 5.98
C THR A 36 8.65 -5.78 5.04
N GLY A 37 7.93 -4.81 5.60
CA GLY A 37 7.37 -3.67 4.85
C GLY A 37 6.06 -3.95 4.10
N LEU A 38 5.64 -5.20 3.91
CA LEU A 38 4.37 -5.51 3.21
C LEU A 38 3.15 -4.99 3.99
N GLY A 39 3.12 -5.20 5.31
CA GLY A 39 2.05 -4.66 6.17
C GLY A 39 2.05 -3.14 6.24
N PHE A 40 3.24 -2.52 6.31
CA PHE A 40 3.38 -1.06 6.32
C PHE A 40 2.86 -0.42 5.03
N ASN A 41 3.24 -0.98 3.88
CA ASN A 41 2.74 -0.55 2.58
C ASN A 41 1.22 -0.79 2.46
N GLY A 42 0.70 -1.86 3.06
CA GLY A 42 -0.75 -2.13 3.13
C GLY A 42 -1.53 -1.02 3.85
N ILE A 43 -0.99 -0.47 4.95
CA ILE A 43 -1.60 0.66 5.66
C ILE A 43 -1.64 1.89 4.75
N ALA A 44 -0.53 2.20 4.08
CA ALA A 44 -0.44 3.30 3.13
C ALA A 44 -1.46 3.17 1.99
N VAL A 45 -1.61 1.97 1.42
CA VAL A 45 -2.58 1.68 0.37
C VAL A 45 -4.02 1.81 0.85
N ALA A 46 -4.33 1.36 2.07
CA ALA A 46 -5.66 1.50 2.67
C ALA A 46 -6.05 2.97 2.89
N LEU A 47 -5.09 3.79 3.34
CA LEU A 47 -5.25 5.23 3.48
C LEU A 47 -5.46 5.92 2.13
N LEU A 48 -4.65 5.55 1.12
CA LEU A 48 -4.78 6.08 -0.24
C LEU A 48 -6.16 5.76 -0.84
N GLY A 49 -6.65 4.54 -0.63
CA GLY A 49 -7.96 4.09 -1.08
C GLY A 49 -9.13 4.62 -0.23
N LYS A 50 -8.88 5.39 0.83
CA LYS A 50 -9.90 5.87 1.79
C LYS A 50 -10.79 4.75 2.36
N ASN A 51 -10.24 3.54 2.53
CA ASN A 51 -10.97 2.31 2.86
C ASN A 51 -12.12 1.94 1.88
N HIS A 52 -12.17 2.54 0.70
CA HIS A 52 -13.10 2.15 -0.36
C HIS A 52 -12.50 1.00 -1.16
N PRO A 53 -13.22 -0.12 -1.37
CA PRO A 53 -12.64 -1.34 -1.96
C PRO A 53 -12.02 -1.08 -3.34
N LEU A 54 -12.70 -0.31 -4.20
CA LEU A 54 -12.16 0.02 -5.52
C LEU A 54 -10.94 0.96 -5.44
N GLY A 55 -10.91 1.87 -4.46
CA GLY A 55 -9.79 2.78 -4.26
C GLY A 55 -8.55 2.06 -3.78
N VAL A 56 -8.72 1.07 -2.90
CA VAL A 56 -7.65 0.20 -2.39
C VAL A 56 -7.03 -0.63 -3.51
N VAL A 57 -7.83 -1.16 -4.45
CA VAL A 57 -7.31 -1.92 -5.60
C VAL A 57 -6.47 -1.04 -6.51
N LEU A 58 -6.94 0.16 -6.86
CA LEU A 58 -6.18 1.12 -7.69
C LEU A 58 -4.88 1.56 -7.00
N ALA A 59 -4.96 1.84 -5.70
CA ALA A 59 -3.81 2.17 -4.87
C ALA A 59 -2.78 1.02 -4.81
N ALA A 60 -3.23 -0.22 -4.66
CA ALA A 60 -2.38 -1.40 -4.63
C ALA A 60 -1.65 -1.61 -5.96
N ILE A 61 -2.33 -1.38 -7.09
CA ILE A 61 -1.72 -1.45 -8.43
C ILE A 61 -0.63 -0.39 -8.58
N LEU A 62 -0.89 0.86 -8.18
CA LEU A 62 0.12 1.93 -8.21
C LEU A 62 1.36 1.55 -7.39
N PHE A 63 1.17 1.08 -6.15
CA PHE A 63 2.26 0.66 -5.28
C PHE A 63 3.02 -0.55 -5.84
N GLY A 64 2.32 -1.50 -6.47
CA GLY A 64 2.90 -2.65 -7.15
C GLY A 64 3.78 -2.22 -8.33
N ILE A 65 3.29 -1.32 -9.18
CA ILE A 65 4.05 -0.77 -10.32
C ILE A 65 5.28 -0.02 -9.83
N LEU A 66 5.17 0.81 -8.80
CA LEU A 66 6.33 1.54 -8.27
C LEU A 66 7.39 0.60 -7.69
N ASN A 67 6.96 -0.41 -6.94
CA ASN A 67 7.84 -1.39 -6.33
C ASN A 67 8.57 -2.23 -7.38
N TYR A 68 7.84 -2.81 -8.33
CA TYR A 68 8.41 -3.66 -9.37
C TYR A 68 9.20 -2.83 -10.41
N GLY A 69 8.65 -1.71 -10.85
CA GLY A 69 9.28 -0.80 -11.79
C GLY A 69 10.59 -0.23 -11.23
N GLY A 70 10.64 0.08 -9.94
CA GLY A 70 11.88 0.53 -9.34
C GLY A 70 12.92 -0.58 -9.13
N ALA A 71 12.50 -1.83 -8.91
CA ALA A 71 13.42 -2.98 -8.94
C ALA A 71 14.04 -3.16 -10.34
N ILE A 72 13.24 -2.98 -11.40
CA ILE A 72 13.71 -3.01 -12.78
C ILE A 72 14.71 -1.87 -13.05
N VAL A 73 14.39 -0.64 -12.64
CA VAL A 73 15.27 0.53 -12.84
C VAL A 73 16.62 0.36 -12.12
N ASN A 74 16.61 -0.22 -10.92
CA ASN A 74 17.84 -0.51 -10.18
C ASN A 74 18.77 -1.44 -10.99
N ILE A 75 18.21 -2.48 -11.61
CA ILE A 75 18.94 -3.45 -12.44
C ILE A 75 19.50 -2.76 -13.69
N TYR A 76 18.68 -2.03 -14.45
CA TYR A 76 19.12 -1.38 -15.69
C TYR A 76 20.16 -0.27 -15.48
N THR A 77 20.14 0.40 -14.32
CA THR A 77 21.09 1.49 -14.03
C THR A 77 22.36 0.98 -13.32
N ALA A 78 22.60 -0.33 -13.29
CA ALA A 78 23.72 -0.97 -12.60
C ALA A 78 23.86 -0.51 -11.12
N GLY A 79 22.73 -0.33 -10.44
CA GLY A 79 22.69 0.08 -9.03
C GLY A 79 22.83 1.58 -8.76
N ARG A 80 22.95 2.44 -9.79
CA ARG A 80 22.99 3.91 -9.59
C ARG A 80 21.72 4.50 -8.97
N ILE A 81 20.57 3.86 -9.19
CA ILE A 81 19.30 4.26 -8.59
C ILE A 81 18.95 3.22 -7.53
N PRO A 82 19.14 3.54 -6.24
CA PRO A 82 18.95 2.59 -5.16
C PRO A 82 17.45 2.45 -4.82
N ARG A 83 17.05 1.31 -4.25
CA ARG A 83 15.63 0.96 -4.00
C ARG A 83 14.96 1.91 -2.98
N GLU A 84 15.79 2.56 -2.19
CA GLU A 84 15.49 3.62 -1.23
C GLU A 84 14.77 4.79 -1.91
N LEU A 85 15.12 5.12 -3.16
CA LEU A 85 14.44 6.18 -3.91
C LEU A 85 12.95 5.88 -4.11
N ILE A 86 12.62 4.61 -4.36
CA ILE A 86 11.22 4.17 -4.53
C ILE A 86 10.47 4.29 -3.21
N MET A 87 11.12 3.90 -2.10
CA MET A 87 10.51 4.04 -0.77
C MET A 87 10.22 5.50 -0.43
N VAL A 88 11.15 6.41 -0.78
CA VAL A 88 10.94 7.85 -0.62
C VAL A 88 9.79 8.34 -1.50
N LEU A 89 9.72 7.93 -2.77
CA LEU A 89 8.61 8.29 -3.66
C LEU A 89 7.26 7.79 -3.12
N GLN A 90 7.19 6.55 -2.65
CA GLN A 90 5.98 6.00 -2.01
C GLN A 90 5.59 6.82 -0.77
N ALA A 91 6.55 7.18 0.08
CA ALA A 91 6.28 8.02 1.26
C ALA A 91 5.75 9.40 0.87
N VAL A 92 6.33 10.04 -0.15
CA VAL A 92 5.87 11.34 -0.66
C VAL A 92 4.44 11.25 -1.19
N ILE A 93 4.10 10.18 -1.93
CA ILE A 93 2.73 9.96 -2.43
C ILE A 93 1.74 9.86 -1.26
N VAL A 94 2.07 9.10 -0.23
CA VAL A 94 1.23 8.95 0.96
C VAL A 94 1.01 10.29 1.65
N ILE A 95 2.09 11.05 1.86
CA ILE A 95 2.02 12.39 2.47
C ILE A 95 1.12 13.31 1.64
N PHE A 96 1.30 13.33 0.31
CA PHE A 96 0.52 14.18 -0.59
C PHE A 96 -0.98 13.88 -0.50
N VAL A 97 -1.33 12.60 -0.43
CA VAL A 97 -2.73 12.15 -0.36
C VAL A 97 -3.33 12.46 1.01
N VAL A 98 -2.61 12.20 2.09
CA VAL A 98 -3.06 12.52 3.45
C VAL A 98 -3.29 14.02 3.61
N ILE A 99 -2.37 14.84 3.12
CA ILE A 99 -2.51 16.30 3.14
C ILE A 99 -3.73 16.72 2.32
N SER A 100 -3.89 16.20 1.10
CA SER A 100 -5.01 16.54 0.22
C SER A 100 -6.36 16.19 0.86
N ASP A 101 -6.48 15.01 1.47
CA ASP A 101 -7.72 14.59 2.15
C ASP A 101 -8.03 15.48 3.37
N GLU A 102 -7.03 15.85 4.16
CA GLU A 102 -7.18 16.75 5.31
C GLU A 102 -7.56 18.18 4.89
N VAL A 103 -6.94 18.70 3.84
CA VAL A 103 -7.26 20.02 3.28
C VAL A 103 -8.71 20.06 2.77
N VAL A 104 -9.14 19.03 2.02
CA VAL A 104 -10.52 18.94 1.52
C VAL A 104 -11.52 18.87 2.68
N LYS A 105 -11.26 18.04 3.70
CA LYS A 105 -12.11 17.94 4.90
C LYS A 105 -12.20 19.26 5.65
N ARG A 106 -11.07 19.98 5.81
CA ARG A 106 -11.04 21.31 6.44
C ARG A 106 -11.85 22.33 5.66
N LEU A 107 -11.72 22.36 4.34
CA LEU A 107 -12.45 23.29 3.48
C LEU A 107 -13.97 23.05 3.53
N ILE A 108 -14.40 21.78 3.51
CA ILE A 108 -15.82 21.41 3.64
C ILE A 108 -16.36 21.81 5.02
N ARG A 109 -15.60 21.58 6.11
CA ARG A 109 -16.00 22.01 7.46
C ARG A 109 -16.13 23.52 7.60
N GLN A 110 -15.23 24.29 6.99
CA GLN A 110 -15.31 25.75 7.04
C GLN A 110 -16.56 26.27 6.31
N ARG A 111 -16.90 25.71 5.14
CA ARG A 111 -18.14 26.07 4.44
C ARG A 111 -19.39 25.78 5.25
N ARG A 112 -19.40 24.67 6.01
CA ARG A 112 -20.54 24.29 6.87
C ARG A 112 -20.69 25.15 8.14
N LYS A 113 -19.67 25.93 8.52
CA LYS A 113 -19.76 26.89 9.64
C LYS A 113 -20.31 28.26 9.21
N ILE A 114 -20.39 28.53 7.91
CA ILE A 114 -20.79 29.84 7.35
C ILE A 114 -22.26 29.80 6.86
N ALA A 115 -22.85 28.61 6.71
CA ALA A 115 -24.27 28.40 6.41
C ALA A 115 -25.04 28.01 7.68
#